data_AF-A0A2M8FIL5-F1
#
_entry.id   AF-A0A2M8FIL5-F1
#
_cell.length_a   1.000
_cell.length_b   1.000
_cell.length_c   1.000
_cell.angle_alpha   90.00
_cell.angle_beta   90.00
_cell.angle_gamma   90.00
#
_symmetry.space_group_name_H-M   'P 1'
#
loop_
_entity.id
_entity.type
_entity.pdbx_description
1 polymer ?
#
loop_
_entity_poly.entity_id
_entity_poly.type
_entity_poly.pdbx_seq_one_letter_code
_entity_poly.pdbx_strand_id
1 'polypeptide(L)' 'MRIKKTSKEQELPIEFCTECNKALDNFAFSAKSKSKKKVQANFSDCKQKGKFRGELCSKVFISEDEIFLKPSEED' A
#
# COMPACT_ATOMS: atom_id res chain seq x y z
N MET A 1 -11.81 -4.58 43.37
CA MET A 1 -12.74 -4.19 42.29
C MET A 1 -11.98 -4.21 40.97
N ARG A 2 -12.36 -5.07 40.01
CA ARG A 2 -11.68 -5.19 38.71
C ARG A 2 -12.36 -4.26 37.70
N ILE A 3 -11.70 -3.18 37.34
CA ILE A 3 -12.16 -2.29 36.26
C ILE A 3 -11.69 -2.90 34.94
N LYS A 4 -12.55 -3.68 34.28
CA LYS A 4 -12.31 -4.12 32.90
C LYS A 4 -12.53 -2.91 31.99
N LYS A 5 -11.45 -2.20 31.64
CA LYS A 5 -11.48 -1.20 30.56
C LYS A 5 -11.63 -1.95 29.24
N THR A 6 -12.86 -2.08 28.77
CA THR A 6 -13.13 -2.48 27.39
C THR A 6 -12.71 -1.31 26.51
N SER A 7 -11.53 -1.41 25.91
CA SER A 7 -11.05 -0.47 24.90
C SER A 7 -12.03 -0.53 23.73
N LYS A 8 -12.86 0.50 23.59
CA LYS A 8 -13.71 0.69 22.42
C LYS A 8 -12.78 1.01 21.26
N GLU A 9 -12.49 0.02 20.43
CA GLU A 9 -11.75 0.18 19.17
C GLU A 9 -12.50 1.25 18.35
N GLN A 10 -11.91 2.44 18.24
CA GLN A 10 -12.46 3.48 17.38
C GLN A 10 -11.95 3.16 15.97
N GLU A 11 -12.86 2.74 15.10
CA GLU A 11 -12.59 2.56 13.66
C GLU A 11 -12.39 3.95 13.01
N LEU A 12 -11.24 4.56 13.25
CA LEU A 12 -10.83 5.76 12.53
C LEU A 12 -10.57 5.36 11.07
N PRO A 13 -11.03 6.15 10.09
CA PRO A 13 -10.81 5.84 8.69
C PRO A 13 -9.32 5.93 8.37
N ILE A 14 -8.73 4.83 7.91
CA ILE A 14 -7.33 4.80 7.48
C ILE A 14 -7.17 5.63 6.19
N GLU A 15 -6.27 6.61 6.20
CA GLU A 15 -6.08 7.51 5.06
C GLU A 15 -4.95 7.07 4.13
N PHE A 16 -5.23 7.05 2.82
CA PHE A 16 -4.21 6.82 1.79
C PHE A 16 -3.50 8.12 1.42
N CYS A 17 -2.23 8.00 1.03
CA CYS A 17 -1.42 9.14 0.63
C CYS A 17 -1.91 9.83 -0.64
N THR A 18 -2.09 11.15 -0.56
CA THR A 18 -2.66 11.97 -1.63
C THR A 18 -1.63 12.58 -2.58
N GLU A 19 -0.34 12.42 -2.32
CA GLU A 19 0.71 13.09 -3.10
C GLU A 19 0.83 12.59 -4.53
N CYS A 20 0.54 11.29 -4.74
CA CYS A 20 0.67 10.69 -6.04
C CYS A 20 -0.56 10.93 -6.91
N ASN A 21 -1.76 11.05 -6.32
CA ASN A 21 -3.08 11.26 -6.95
C ASN A 21 -3.12 10.94 -8.47
N LYS A 22 -2.93 11.93 -9.36
CA LYS A 22 -2.96 11.80 -10.83
C LYS A 22 -1.95 10.79 -11.44
N ALA A 23 -0.86 10.51 -10.74
CA ALA A 23 0.16 9.55 -11.15
C ALA A 23 -0.22 8.10 -10.76
N LEU A 24 -1.30 7.89 -9.99
CA LEU A 24 -1.80 6.55 -9.63
C LEU A 24 -2.61 5.93 -10.77
N ASP A 25 -3.37 6.71 -11.55
CA ASP A 25 -4.25 6.20 -12.61
C ASP A 25 -3.52 5.27 -13.60
N ASN A 26 -2.31 5.66 -14.00
CA ASN A 26 -1.49 4.90 -14.94
C ASN A 26 -0.46 3.99 -14.26
N PHE A 27 -0.39 4.00 -12.92
CA PHE A 27 0.66 3.29 -12.21
C PHE A 27 0.51 1.77 -12.35
N ALA A 28 -0.72 1.25 -12.23
CA ALA A 28 -1.02 -0.19 -12.29
C ALA A 28 -0.53 -0.82 -13.60
N PHE A 29 -0.71 -0.14 -14.72
CA PHE A 29 -0.31 -0.61 -16.05
C PHE A 29 1.18 -0.39 -16.37
N SER A 30 1.90 0.35 -15.53
CA SER A 30 3.30 0.67 -15.77
C SER A 30 4.23 -0.46 -15.34
N ALA A 31 5.39 -0.61 -16.00
CA ALA A 31 6.41 -1.57 -15.56
C ALA A 31 6.92 -1.31 -14.12
N LYS A 32 6.64 -0.14 -13.55
CA LYS A 32 7.02 0.22 -12.18
C LYS A 32 6.14 -0.45 -11.12
N SER A 33 4.89 -0.82 -11.43
CA SER A 33 4.01 -1.54 -10.49
C SER A 33 4.47 -2.98 -10.28
N LYS A 34 5.05 -3.61 -11.29
CA LYS A 34 5.57 -5.00 -11.27
C LYS A 34 6.80 -5.23 -10.38
N SER A 35 7.31 -4.19 -9.74
CA SER A 35 8.52 -4.25 -8.92
C SER A 35 8.23 -3.77 -7.51
N LYS A 36 7.48 -4.54 -6.73
CA LYS A 36 7.09 -4.18 -5.35
C LYS A 36 8.25 -3.72 -4.48
N LYS A 37 9.43 -4.35 -4.58
CA LYS A 37 10.65 -3.89 -3.88
C LYS A 37 11.00 -2.43 -4.18
N LYS A 38 10.94 -2.02 -5.46
CA LYS A 38 11.21 -0.63 -5.87
C LYS A 38 10.13 0.32 -5.37
N VAL A 39 8.88 -0.14 -5.33
CA VAL A 39 7.75 0.64 -4.85
C VAL A 39 7.83 0.86 -3.33
N GLN A 40 8.22 -0.17 -2.58
CA GLN A 40 8.52 -0.06 -1.15
C GLN A 40 9.70 0.88 -0.88
N ALA A 41 10.77 0.80 -1.68
CA ALA A 41 11.89 1.73 -1.57
C ALA A 41 11.44 3.19 -1.83
N ASN A 42 10.59 3.41 -2.83
CA ASN A 42 10.02 4.72 -3.09
C ASN A 42 9.15 5.22 -1.93
N PHE A 43 8.36 4.36 -1.32
CA PHE A 43 7.58 4.70 -0.13
C PHE A 43 8.47 5.12 1.05
N SER A 44 9.53 4.36 1.34
CA SER A 44 10.50 4.72 2.37
C SER A 44 11.17 6.07 2.10
N ASP A 45 11.55 6.33 0.85
CA ASP A 45 12.12 7.61 0.42
C ASP A 45 11.14 8.78 0.61
N CYS A 46 9.86 8.58 0.26
CA CYS A 46 8.81 9.57 0.48
C CYS A 46 8.61 9.88 1.98
N LYS A 47 8.70 8.87 2.86
CA LYS A 47 8.63 9.06 4.32
C LYS A 47 9.85 9.83 4.84
N GLN A 48 11.06 9.43 4.46
CA GLN A 48 12.30 10.07 4.90
C GLN A 48 12.40 11.54 4.47
N LYS A 49 11.91 11.87 3.28
CA LYS A 49 11.91 13.25 2.74
C LYS A 49 10.74 14.11 3.23
N GLY A 50 9.86 13.58 4.09
CA GLY A 50 8.67 14.29 4.56
C GLY A 50 7.65 14.60 3.45
N LYS A 51 7.73 13.88 2.33
CA LYS A 51 6.75 14.02 1.23
C LYS A 51 5.49 13.22 1.50
N PHE A 52 5.58 12.10 2.22
CA PHE A 52 4.43 11.21 2.46
C PHE A 52 3.37 11.86 3.37
N ARG A 53 2.12 11.95 2.88
CA ARG A 53 0.96 12.53 3.60
C ARG A 53 -0.21 11.56 3.64
N GLY A 54 -0.21 10.68 4.64
CA GLY A 54 -1.25 9.67 4.86
C GLY A 54 -0.71 8.57 5.78
N GLU A 55 -1.43 7.46 5.88
CA GLU A 55 -1.04 6.29 6.65
C GLU A 55 -0.60 5.15 5.74
N LEU A 56 -1.31 4.95 4.62
CA LEU A 56 -1.04 3.92 3.63
C LEU A 56 -0.61 4.49 2.27
N CYS A 57 0.23 3.74 1.56
CA CYS A 57 0.70 4.10 0.22
C CYS A 57 -0.04 3.28 -0.83
N SER A 58 -0.89 3.93 -1.64
CA SER A 58 -1.65 3.24 -2.70
C SER A 58 -0.76 2.54 -3.71
N LYS A 59 0.42 3.09 -4.04
CA LYS A 59 1.37 2.40 -4.95
C LYS A 59 1.83 1.06 -4.40
N VAL A 60 2.11 0.97 -3.09
CA VAL A 60 2.54 -0.28 -2.44
C VAL A 60 1.39 -1.30 -2.43
N PHE A 61 0.16 -0.82 -2.29
CA PHE A 61 -1.03 -1.67 -2.34
C PHE A 61 -1.28 -2.22 -3.75
N ILE A 62 -1.11 -1.39 -4.78
CA ILE A 62 -1.33 -1.75 -6.20
C ILE A 62 -0.16 -2.59 -6.76
N SER A 63 1.04 -2.48 -6.20
CA SER A 63 2.21 -3.17 -6.75
C SER A 63 2.11 -4.68 -6.54
N GLU A 64 2.21 -5.41 -7.65
CA GLU A 64 2.24 -6.86 -7.66
C GLU A 64 3.71 -7.32 -7.49
N ASP A 65 3.94 -8.27 -6.60
CA ASP A 65 5.03 -9.22 -6.83
C ASP A 65 4.57 -10.08 -8.01
N GLU A 66 5.46 -10.50 -8.90
CA GLU A 66 5.10 -11.47 -9.95
C GLU A 66 4.52 -12.73 -9.28
N ILE A 67 3.20 -12.78 -9.14
CA ILE A 67 2.50 -13.99 -8.77
C ILE A 67 2.61 -14.83 -10.03
N PHE A 68 3.59 -15.73 -10.02
CA PHE A 68 3.67 -16.81 -10.97
C PHE A 68 2.41 -17.66 -10.73
N LEU A 69 1.31 -17.27 -11.37
CA LEU A 69 0.14 -18.11 -11.54
C LEU A 69 0.66 -19.30 -12.33
N LYS A 70 1.10 -20.35 -11.62
CA LYS A 70 1.22 -21.65 -12.24
C LYS A 70 -0.17 -21.94 -12.78
N PRO A 71 -0.34 -22.10 -14.10
CA PRO A 71 -1.61 -22.59 -14.61
C PRO A 71 -1.86 -23.91 -13.89
N SER A 72 -2.94 -23.98 -13.12
CA SER A 72 -3.46 -25.25 -12.64
C SER A 72 -3.78 -26.05 -13.89
N GLU A 73 -3.03 -27.11 -14.17
CA GLU A 73 -3.44 -28.13 -15.15
C GLU A 73 -4.74 -28.74 -14.60
N GLU A 74 -5.87 -28.35 -15.19
CA GLU A 74 -7.14 -29.08 -15.06
C GLU A 74 -7.05 -30.31 -15.98
N ASP A 75 -7.26 -31.49 -15.37
CA ASP A 75 -7.27 -32.83 -15.98
C ASP A 75 -8.47 -33.03 -16.90
#